data_AF-A0A2G2NY65-F1
#
_entry.id   AF-A0A2G2NY65-F1
#
_cell.length_a   1.000
_cell.length_b   1.000
_cell.length_c   1.000
_cell.angle_alpha   90.00
_cell.angle_beta   90.00
_cell.angle_gamma   90.00
#
_symmetry.space_group_name_H-M   'P 1'
#
loop_
_entity.id
_entity.type
_entity.pdbx_description
1 polymer ?
#
loop_
_entity_poly.entity_id
_entity_poly.type
_entity_poly.pdbx_seq_one_letter_code
_entity_poly.pdbx_strand_id
1 'polypeptide(L)'
;MILERLFTSNNLKSKQSFKYDKNSEKASRSIVKAISWRIVGTLDTIVISWFITGEIALALSIGLVEVVTKMILYFFHERIWNLITWGKQ
;
A
#
# COMPACT_ATOMS: atom_id res chain seq x y z
N MET A 1 16.42 13.42 -44.16
CA MET A 1 15.76 12.19 -44.69
C MET A 1 16.00 10.88 -43.94
N ILE A 2 17.10 10.64 -43.20
CA ILE A 2 17.22 9.46 -42.29
C ILE A 2 17.38 9.90 -40.83
N LEU A 3 18.22 10.92 -40.59
CA LEU A 3 18.39 11.54 -39.26
C LEU A 3 17.09 12.09 -38.68
N GLU A 4 16.25 12.69 -39.51
CA GLU A 4 14.92 13.19 -39.13
C GLU A 4 13.97 12.05 -38.72
N ARG A 5 14.08 10.89 -39.37
CA ARG A 5 13.29 9.70 -39.01
C ARG A 5 13.77 9.08 -37.71
N LEU A 6 15.09 9.07 -37.46
CA LEU A 6 15.68 8.63 -36.19
C LEU A 6 15.30 9.57 -35.04
N PHE A 7 15.39 10.88 -35.25
CA PHE A 7 15.03 11.88 -34.24
C PHE A 7 13.53 11.84 -33.90
N THR A 8 12.68 11.66 -34.92
CA THR A 8 11.23 11.50 -34.77
C THR A 8 10.88 10.19 -34.06
N SER A 9 11.51 9.08 -34.43
CA SER A 9 11.30 7.77 -33.78
C SER A 9 11.66 7.79 -32.30
N ASN A 10 12.77 8.44 -31.93
CA ASN A 10 13.18 8.58 -30.53
C ASN A 10 12.19 9.43 -29.71
N ASN A 11 11.66 10.50 -30.29
CA ASN A 11 10.62 11.32 -29.65
C ASN A 11 9.27 10.60 -29.49
N LEU A 12 8.92 9.72 -30.44
CA LEU A 12 7.71 8.91 -30.33
C LEU A 12 7.85 7.82 -29.27
N LYS A 13 9.02 7.18 -29.18
CA LYS A 13 9.33 6.17 -28.15
C LYS A 13 9.38 6.79 -26.74
N SER A 14 9.93 8.01 -26.60
CA SER A 14 9.94 8.73 -25.32
C SER A 14 8.54 9.15 -24.88
N LYS A 15 7.69 9.65 -25.80
CA LYS A 15 6.28 9.95 -25.51
C LYS A 15 5.47 8.71 -25.15
N GLN A 16 5.73 7.56 -25.77
CA GLN A 16 5.06 6.31 -25.43
C GLN A 16 5.49 5.80 -24.05
N SER A 17 6.79 5.82 -23.72
CA SER A 17 7.30 5.47 -22.38
C SER A 17 6.64 6.32 -21.29
N PHE A 18 6.59 7.65 -21.48
CA PHE A 18 5.93 8.58 -20.55
C PHE A 18 4.42 8.34 -20.41
N LYS A 19 3.75 7.82 -21.45
CA LYS A 19 2.32 7.52 -21.43
C LYS A 19 2.01 6.18 -20.77
N TYR A 20 2.94 5.23 -20.78
CA TYR A 20 2.82 3.91 -20.14
C TYR A 20 3.13 3.94 -18.63
N ASP A 21 3.98 4.85 -18.16
CA ASP A 21 4.21 5.05 -16.71
C ASP A 21 3.05 5.76 -15.99
N LYS A 22 2.05 6.23 -16.74
CA LYS A 22 0.77 6.73 -16.20
C LYS A 22 -0.16 5.60 -15.72
N ASN A 23 0.38 4.39 -15.53
CA ASN A 23 -0.32 3.26 -14.93
C ASN A 23 0.45 2.67 -13.74
N SER A 24 1.19 3.51 -13.02
CA SER A 24 1.51 3.25 -11.62
C SER A 24 0.19 2.93 -10.91
N GLU A 25 0.12 1.74 -10.32
CA GLU A 25 -1.06 1.28 -9.59
C GLU A 25 -1.51 2.42 -8.67
N LYS A 26 -2.67 3.03 -8.94
CA LYS A 26 -3.08 4.26 -8.26
C LYS A 26 -2.91 4.02 -6.76
N ALA A 27 -2.15 4.86 -6.07
CA ALA A 27 -1.91 4.72 -4.62
C ALA A 27 -3.22 4.50 -3.83
N SER A 28 -4.33 5.05 -4.34
CA SER A 28 -5.68 4.79 -3.83
C SER A 28 -6.09 3.30 -3.84
N ARG A 29 -5.73 2.53 -4.87
CA ARG A 29 -5.99 1.08 -4.96
C ARG A 29 -5.20 0.30 -3.90
N SER A 30 -3.93 0.63 -3.70
CA SER A 30 -3.10 -0.01 -2.67
C SER A 30 -3.57 0.34 -1.25
N ILE A 31 -4.00 1.59 -1.03
CA ILE A 31 -4.59 2.02 0.25
C ILE A 31 -5.90 1.28 0.52
N VAL A 32 -6.81 1.20 -0.46
CA VAL A 32 -8.07 0.46 -0.30
C VAL A 32 -7.81 -1.02 -0.03
N LYS A 33 -6.89 -1.65 -0.77
CA LYS A 33 -6.51 -3.05 -0.55
C LYS A 33 -5.94 -3.27 0.85
N ALA A 34 -5.11 -2.34 1.33
CA ALA A 34 -4.57 -2.38 2.69
C ALA A 34 -5.70 -2.25 3.73
N ILE A 35 -6.58 -1.25 3.59
CA ILE A 35 -7.71 -1.04 4.52
C ILE A 35 -8.64 -2.27 4.55
N SER A 36 -9.00 -2.82 3.39
CA SER A 36 -9.83 -4.03 3.33
C SER A 36 -9.18 -5.20 4.05
N TRP A 37 -7.87 -5.43 3.85
CA TRP A 37 -7.14 -6.49 4.56
C TRP A 37 -7.09 -6.25 6.07
N ARG A 38 -7.02 -4.99 6.52
CA ARG A 38 -7.03 -4.64 7.95
C ARG A 38 -8.38 -4.87 8.61
N ILE A 39 -9.48 -4.53 7.92
CA ILE A 39 -10.84 -4.75 8.44
C ILE A 39 -11.07 -6.26 8.64
N VAL A 40 -10.70 -7.08 7.65
CA VAL A 40 -10.85 -8.53 7.73
C VAL A 40 -10.03 -9.11 8.89
N GLY A 41 -8.75 -8.73 9.02
CA GLY A 41 -7.91 -9.22 10.12
C GLY A 41 -8.40 -8.79 11.51
N THR A 42 -8.93 -7.58 11.65
CA THR A 42 -9.45 -7.11 12.95
C THR A 42 -10.73 -7.86 13.33
N LEU A 43 -11.61 -8.10 12.37
CA LEU A 43 -12.83 -8.88 12.59
C LEU A 43 -12.50 -10.33 12.97
N ASP A 44 -11.49 -10.92 12.33
CA ASP A 44 -11.01 -12.27 12.67
C ASP A 44 -10.53 -12.35 14.13
N THR A 45 -9.67 -11.41 14.55
CA THR A 45 -9.19 -11.36 15.94
C THR A 45 -10.33 -11.13 16.93
N ILE A 46 -11.29 -10.25 16.64
CA ILE A 46 -12.46 -10.02 17.50
C ILE A 46 -13.29 -11.30 17.60
N VAL A 47 -13.56 -11.99 16.49
CA VAL A 47 -14.36 -13.22 16.49
C VAL A 47 -13.65 -14.32 17.28
N ILE A 48 -12.36 -14.56 17.02
CA ILE A 48 -11.56 -15.55 17.74
C ILE A 48 -11.49 -15.21 19.23
N SER A 49 -11.22 -13.95 19.56
CA SER A 49 -11.16 -13.52 20.96
C SER A 49 -12.51 -13.70 21.65
N TRP A 50 -13.62 -13.39 20.98
CA TRP A 50 -14.96 -13.57 21.55
C TRP A 50 -15.30 -15.05 21.76
N PHE A 51 -14.92 -15.93 20.83
CA PHE A 51 -15.10 -17.37 21.01
C PHE A 51 -14.31 -17.93 22.20
N ILE A 52 -13.13 -17.36 22.49
CA ILE A 52 -12.28 -17.80 23.60
C ILE A 52 -12.75 -17.23 24.94
N THR A 53 -13.05 -15.93 25.00
CA THR A 53 -13.38 -15.25 26.28
C THR A 53 -14.87 -15.23 26.59
N GLY A 54 -15.74 -15.44 25.59
CA GLY A 54 -17.20 -15.29 25.71
C GLY A 54 -17.66 -13.83 25.86
N GLU A 55 -16.74 -12.88 26.02
CA GLU A 55 -17.03 -11.49 26.34
C GLU A 55 -16.72 -10.55 25.17
N ILE A 56 -17.76 -9.89 24.65
CA ILE A 56 -17.66 -9.00 23.49
C ILE A 56 -16.81 -7.75 23.78
N ALA A 57 -16.86 -7.23 25.03
CA ALA A 57 -16.12 -6.02 25.40
C ALA A 57 -14.60 -6.24 25.36
N LEU A 58 -14.13 -7.40 25.80
CA LEU A 58 -12.72 -7.78 25.76
C LEU A 58 -12.25 -8.01 24.32
N ALA A 59 -13.05 -8.73 23.53
CA ALA A 59 -12.76 -8.99 22.13
C ALA A 59 -12.63 -7.69 21.29
N LEU A 60 -13.55 -6.74 21.50
CA LEU A 60 -13.48 -5.41 20.87
C LEU A 60 -12.24 -4.64 21.32
N SER A 61 -11.89 -4.71 22.61
CA SER A 61 -10.70 -4.04 23.14
C SER A 61 -9.42 -4.56 22.47
N ILE A 62 -9.32 -5.88 22.28
CA ILE A 62 -8.18 -6.51 21.57
C ILE A 62 -8.14 -6.06 20.11
N GLY A 63 -9.28 -6.09 19.39
CA GLY A 63 -9.34 -5.64 18.00
C GLY A 63 -8.92 -4.18 17.83
N LEU A 64 -9.36 -3.29 18.73
CA LEU A 64 -8.98 -1.87 18.71
C LEU A 64 -7.48 -1.65 18.94
N VAL A 65 -6.91 -2.34 19.94
CA VAL A 65 -5.47 -2.27 20.23
C VAL A 65 -4.66 -2.79 19.06
N GLU A 66 -5.11 -3.85 18.40
CA GLU A 66 -4.44 -4.40 17.22
C GLU A 66 -4.39 -3.39 16.06
N VAL A 67 -5.52 -2.75 15.74
CA VAL A 67 -5.60 -1.75 14.67
C VAL A 67 -4.66 -0.58 14.93
N VAL A 68 -4.71 -0.02 16.15
CA VAL A 68 -3.89 1.13 16.53
C VAL A 68 -2.40 0.77 16.48
N THR A 69 -2.02 -0.37 17.06
CA THR A 69 -0.63 -0.84 17.06
C THR A 69 -0.10 -1.03 15.63
N LYS A 70 -0.88 -1.68 14.75
CA LYS A 70 -0.49 -1.90 13.34
C LYS A 70 -0.42 -0.61 12.53
N MET A 71 -1.29 0.35 12.80
CA MET A 71 -1.27 1.66 12.13
C MET A 71 -0.01 2.45 12.52
N ILE A 72 0.33 2.45 13.81
CA ILE A 72 1.58 3.05 14.31
C ILE A 72 2.79 2.36 13.68
N LEU A 73 2.86 1.02 13.73
CA LEU A 73 3.94 0.25 13.10
C LEU A 73 4.08 0.52 11.61
N TYR A 74 2.98 0.58 10.86
CA TYR A 74 3.02 0.88 9.42
C TYR A 74 3.54 2.29 9.13
N PHE A 75 3.09 3.29 9.90
CA PHE A 75 3.57 4.66 9.76
C PHE A 75 5.08 4.77 10.03
N PHE A 76 5.57 4.15 11.11
CA PHE A 76 7.00 4.10 11.40
C PHE A 76 7.76 3.29 10.34
N HIS A 77 7.21 2.19 9.85
CA HIS A 77 7.80 1.38 8.78
C HIS A 77 7.97 2.20 7.49
N GLU A 78 6.94 2.92 7.03
CA GLU A 78 7.06 3.82 5.88
C GLU A 78 8.02 4.98 6.15
N ARG A 79 8.06 5.53 7.37
CA ARG A 79 9.00 6.60 7.71
C ARG A 79 10.44 6.12 7.68
N ILE A 80 10.72 4.95 8.23
CA ILE A 80 12.03 4.30 8.21
C ILE A 80 12.42 3.96 6.77
N TRP A 81 11.51 3.43 5.96
CA TRP A 81 11.76 3.18 4.54
C TRP A 81 12.03 4.46 3.75
N ASN A 82 11.34 5.56 4.05
CA ASN A 82 11.64 6.87 3.44
C ASN A 82 13.00 7.45 3.85
N LEU A 83 13.51 7.08 5.03
CA LEU A 83 14.85 7.48 5.50
C LEU A 83 15.95 6.61 4.89
N ILE A 84 15.64 5.36 4.57
CA ILE A 84 16.54 4.43 3.91
C ILE A 84 16.51 4.74 2.40
N THR A 85 17.44 5.59 1.93
CA THR A 85 17.69 5.84 0.49
C THR A 85 18.40 4.66 -0.18
N TRP A 86 17.90 3.44 0.02
CA TRP A 86 18.45 2.26 -0.63
C TRP A 86 17.81 2.10 -2.02
N GLY A 87 18.57 2.40 -3.07
CA GLY A 87 18.16 2.16 -4.46
C GLY A 87 17.52 3.33 -5.20
N LYS A 88 17.90 4.59 -4.92
CA LYS A 88 17.67 5.68 -5.89
C LYS A 88 18.55 5.43 -7.13
N GLN A 89 17.92 4.99 -8.22
CA GLN A 89 18.36 5.30 -9.59
C GLN A 89 17.43 6.36 -10.15
#